data_AF-A0A4R8R3R3-F1
#
_entry.id   AF-A0A4R8R3R3-F1
#
_cell.length_a   1.000
_cell.length_b   1.000
_cell.length_c   1.000
_cell.angle_alpha   90.00
_cell.angle_beta   90.00
_cell.angle_gamma   90.00
#
_symmetry.space_group_name_H-M   'P 1'
#
loop_
_entity.id
_entity.type
_entity.pdbx_description
1 polymer ?
#
loop_
_entity_poly.entity_id
_entity_poly.type
_entity_poly.pdbx_seq_one_letter_code
_entity_poly.pdbx_strand_id
1 'polypeptide(L)'
;MGYSTSRKALRSGKAKLVLISANTPPLRRSELEDFAMLSKAPVHHFNGTNIEMGTACGRLFRCGVMVVLDAGDSDILADQAVTA
;
A
#
# COMPACT_ATOMS: atom_id res chain seq x y z
N MET A 1 7.50 -1.27 -4.93
CA MET A 1 7.18 -1.66 -3.54
C MET A 1 8.21 -1.03 -2.61
N GLY A 2 7.80 -0.65 -1.41
CA GLY A 2 8.67 -0.01 -0.42
C GLY A 2 8.40 1.50 -0.26
N TYR A 3 8.68 2.00 0.94
CA TYR A 3 8.26 3.31 1.44
C TYR A 3 8.62 4.50 0.52
N SER A 4 9.89 4.62 0.08
CA SER A 4 10.31 5.76 -0.76
C SER A 4 9.56 5.83 -2.09
N THR A 5 9.40 4.69 -2.76
CA THR A 5 8.63 4.57 -4.02
C THR A 5 7.13 4.75 -3.81
N SER A 6 6.55 4.17 -2.75
CA SER A 6 5.13 4.33 -2.43
C SER A 6 4.80 5.80 -2.20
N ARG A 7 5.64 6.52 -1.45
CA ARG A 7 5.48 7.95 -1.20
C ARG A 7 5.56 8.79 -2.49
N LYS A 8 6.43 8.42 -3.44
CA LYS A 8 6.48 9.07 -4.76
C LYS A 8 5.21 8.82 -5.58
N ALA A 9 4.72 7.58 -5.61
CA ALA A 9 3.50 7.21 -6.32
C ALA A 9 2.28 7.96 -5.79
N LEU A 10 2.12 7.98 -4.46
CA LEU A 10 1.09 8.73 -3.74
C LEU A 10 1.11 10.21 -4.08
N ARG A 11 2.28 10.87 -3.97
CA ARG A 11 2.42 12.29 -4.33
C ARG A 11 2.15 12.59 -5.81
N SER A 12 2.36 11.62 -6.69
CA SER A 12 2.07 11.77 -8.12
C SER A 12 0.61 11.55 -8.48
N GLY A 13 -0.25 11.16 -7.53
CA GLY A 13 -1.66 10.86 -7.77
C GLY A 13 -1.90 9.61 -8.62
N LYS A 14 -0.88 8.75 -8.80
CA LYS A 14 -0.96 7.53 -9.62
C LYS A 14 -1.35 6.28 -8.82
N ALA A 15 -1.46 6.41 -7.50
CA ALA A 15 -1.81 5.31 -6.62
C ALA A 15 -3.31 5.01 -6.71
N LYS A 16 -3.69 3.77 -7.02
CA LYS A 16 -5.08 3.28 -7.02
C LYS A 16 -5.45 2.52 -5.76
N LEU A 17 -4.46 1.95 -5.05
CA LEU A 17 -4.62 1.28 -3.75
C LEU A 17 -3.26 1.25 -3.04
N VAL A 18 -3.26 1.43 -1.72
CA VAL A 18 -2.08 1.25 -0.86
C VAL A 18 -2.30 0.09 0.09
N LEU A 19 -1.32 -0.80 0.19
CA LEU A 19 -1.30 -1.91 1.13
C LEU A 19 -0.20 -1.66 2.16
N ILE A 20 -0.54 -1.72 3.44
CA ILE A 20 0.38 -1.50 4.57
C ILE A 20 0.43 -2.75 5.44
N SER A 21 1.62 -3.28 5.70
CA SER A 21 1.78 -4.47 6.55
C SER A 21 1.50 -4.17 8.02
N ALA A 22 1.01 -5.16 8.76
CA ALA A 22 0.64 -5.05 10.17
C ALA A 22 1.81 -4.62 11.08
N ASN A 23 3.04 -4.96 10.71
CA ASN A 23 4.26 -4.59 11.45
C ASN A 23 4.96 -3.32 10.94
N THR A 24 4.33 -2.53 10.07
CA THR A 24 4.87 -1.21 9.67
C THR A 24 4.88 -0.27 10.89
N PRO A 25 6.00 0.42 11.19
CA PRO A 25 6.09 1.32 12.34
C PRO A 25 4.97 2.38 12.34
N PRO A 26 4.33 2.67 13.49
CA PRO A 26 3.16 3.55 13.57
C PRO A 26 3.38 4.91 12.88
N LEU A 27 4.51 5.56 13.11
CA LEU A 27 4.83 6.85 12.49
C LEU A 27 4.82 6.80 10.95
N ARG A 28 5.36 5.74 10.35
CA ARG A 28 5.38 5.58 8.88
C ARG A 28 4.02 5.19 8.33
N ARG A 29 3.24 4.45 9.11
CA ARG A 29 1.87 4.07 8.77
C ARG A 29 1.01 5.32 8.67
N SER A 30 0.97 6.15 9.72
CA SER A 30 0.20 7.40 9.73
C SER A 30 0.63 8.34 8.61
N GLU A 31 1.94 8.50 8.36
CA GLU A 31 2.41 9.33 7.25
C GLU A 31 1.92 8.82 5.87
N LEU A 32 1.83 7.50 5.67
CA LEU A 32 1.32 6.91 4.43
C LEU A 32 -0.19 7.03 4.30
N GLU A 33 -0.94 6.93 5.39
CA GLU A 33 -2.38 7.16 5.44
C GLU A 33 -2.70 8.61 5.08
N ASP A 34 -1.96 9.58 5.64
CA ASP A 34 -2.10 11.00 5.32
C ASP A 34 -1.86 11.25 3.81
N PHE A 35 -0.79 10.69 3.25
CA PHE A 35 -0.52 10.80 1.81
C PHE A 35 -1.59 10.08 0.96
N ALA A 36 -2.09 8.94 1.41
CA ALA A 36 -3.13 8.19 0.72
C ALA A 36 -4.44 9.00 0.66
N MET A 37 -4.84 9.61 1.77
CA MET A 37 -5.99 10.52 1.85
C MET A 37 -5.86 11.69 0.87
N LEU A 38 -4.71 12.37 0.84
CA LEU A 38 -4.45 13.46 -0.11
C LEU A 38 -4.51 13.01 -1.57
N SER A 39 -4.04 11.80 -1.85
CA SER A 39 -4.06 11.21 -3.20
C SER A 39 -5.41 10.56 -3.57
N LYS A 40 -6.36 10.49 -2.63
CA LYS A 40 -7.63 9.75 -2.74
C LYS A 40 -7.44 8.27 -3.06
N ALA A 41 -6.31 7.69 -2.64
CA ALA A 41 -6.06 6.27 -2.78
C ALA A 41 -6.59 5.53 -1.54
N PRO A 42 -7.42 4.49 -1.68
CA PRO A 42 -7.84 3.67 -0.56
C PRO A 42 -6.64 2.98 0.10
N VAL A 43 -6.74 2.75 1.41
CA VAL A 43 -5.70 2.08 2.21
C VAL A 43 -6.26 0.76 2.71
N HIS A 44 -5.54 -0.32 2.41
CA HIS A 44 -5.81 -1.65 2.93
C HIS A 44 -4.75 -2.05 3.96
N HIS A 45 -5.18 -2.30 5.18
CA HIS A 45 -4.34 -2.84 6.23
C HIS A 45 -4.17 -4.33 6.03
N PHE A 46 -3.01 -4.72 5.54
CA PHE A 46 -2.68 -6.13 5.39
C PHE A 46 -2.38 -6.74 6.76
N ASN A 47 -3.17 -7.73 7.16
CA ASN A 47 -3.07 -8.39 8.47
C ASN A 47 -1.75 -9.16 8.69
N GLY A 48 -0.99 -9.44 7.64
CA GLY A 48 0.31 -10.10 7.74
C GLY A 48 1.49 -9.13 7.93
N THR A 49 2.63 -9.72 8.23
CA THR A 49 3.94 -9.08 8.33
C THR A 49 4.50 -8.68 6.98
N ASN A 50 5.51 -7.81 6.99
CA ASN A 50 6.27 -7.43 5.79
C ASN A 50 7.00 -8.59 5.10
N ILE A 51 7.25 -9.71 5.79
CA ILE A 51 7.82 -10.92 5.18
C ILE A 51 6.72 -11.63 4.40
N GLU A 52 5.58 -11.89 5.03
CA GLU A 52 4.43 -12.55 4.38
C GLU A 52 3.93 -11.79 3.17
N MET A 53 3.86 -10.45 3.25
CA MET A 53 3.52 -9.61 2.10
C MET A 53 4.52 -9.77 0.95
N GLY A 54 5.83 -9.77 1.27
CA GLY A 54 6.88 -9.99 0.26
C GLY A 54 6.73 -11.35 -0.42
N THR A 55 6.56 -12.41 0.38
CA THR A 55 6.36 -13.78 -0.10
C THR A 55 5.10 -13.91 -0.96
N ALA A 56 3.96 -13.33 -0.54
CA ALA A 56 2.72 -13.32 -1.31
C ALA A 56 2.88 -12.63 -2.68
N CYS A 57 3.79 -11.66 -2.77
CA CYS A 57 4.14 -10.96 -4.00
C CYS A 57 5.27 -11.66 -4.80
N GLY A 58 5.72 -12.86 -4.40
CA GLY A 58 6.81 -13.58 -5.03
C GLY A 58 8.19 -12.93 -4.86
N ARG A 59 8.38 -12.11 -3.82
CA ARG A 59 9.64 -11.40 -3.54
C ARG A 59 10.43 -12.08 -2.42
N LEU A 60 11.74 -12.25 -2.65
CA LEU A 60 12.69 -12.79 -1.66
C LEU A 60 13.19 -11.72 -0.66
N PHE A 61 12.46 -10.60 -0.53
CA PHE A 61 12.80 -9.51 0.38
C PHE A 61 11.54 -8.96 1.05
N ARG A 62 11.74 -8.42 2.27
CA ARG A 62 10.65 -7.84 3.07
C ARG A 62 10.02 -6.62 2.38
N CYS A 63 8.69 -6.60 2.30
CA CYS A 63 7.89 -5.50 1.76
C CYS A 63 6.90 -5.02 2.81
N GLY A 64 7.14 -3.84 3.40
CA GLY A 64 6.21 -3.27 4.39
C GLY A 64 5.04 -2.50 3.75
N VAL A 65 5.21 -2.05 2.51
CA VAL A 65 4.23 -1.21 1.82
C VAL A 65 4.25 -1.54 0.33
N MET A 66 3.07 -1.74 -0.25
CA MET A 66 2.85 -1.91 -1.67
C MET A 66 1.83 -0.88 -2.17
N VAL A 67 2.00 -0.41 -3.41
CA VAL A 67 1.05 0.48 -4.07
C VAL A 67 0.67 -0.16 -5.38
N VAL A 68 -0.63 -0.29 -5.63
CA VAL A 68 -1.20 -0.70 -6.91
C VAL A 68 -1.32 0.56 -7.77
N LEU A 69 -0.60 0.58 -8.88
CA LEU A 69 -0.73 1.63 -9.91
C LEU A 69 -1.76 1.24 -10.97
N ASP A 70 -1.85 -0.06 -11.24
CA ASP A 70 -2.81 -0.64 -12.15
C ASP A 70 -3.20 -2.04 -11.69
N ALA A 71 -4.47 -2.39 -11.85
CA ALA A 71 -5.01 -3.68 -11.41
C ALA A 71 -4.92 -4.76 -12.49
N GLY A 72 -4.69 -4.39 -13.75
CA GLY A 72 -4.86 -5.31 -14.88
C GLY A 72 -6.22 -6.00 -14.79
N ASP A 73 -6.20 -7.34 -14.91
CA ASP A 73 -7.39 -8.20 -14.82
C ASP A 73 -7.71 -8.66 -13.39
N SER A 74 -7.08 -8.07 -12.36
CA SER A 74 -7.30 -8.47 -10.96
C SER A 74 -8.47 -7.73 -10.32
N ASP A 75 -9.27 -8.43 -9.53
CA ASP A 75 -10.37 -7.84 -8.73
C ASP A 75 -9.90 -7.09 -7.47
N ILE A 76 -8.61 -6.78 -7.36
CA ILE A 76 -8.00 -6.21 -6.14
C ILE A 76 -8.56 -4.83 -5.74
N LEU A 77 -9.18 -4.12 -6.69
CA LEU A 77 -9.79 -2.81 -6.46
C LEU A 77 -11.30 -2.87 -6.16
N ALA A 78 -11.94 -4.04 -6.27
CA ALA A 78 -13.40 -4.15 -6.24
C ALA A 78 -14.04 -3.79 -4.88
N ASP A 79 -13.32 -3.95 -3.76
CA ASP A 79 -13.84 -3.78 -2.40
C ASP A 79 -13.04 -2.76 -1.56
N GLN A 80 -12.39 -1.80 -2.22
CA GLN A 80 -11.52 -0.84 -1.54
C GLN A 80 -12.23 0.50 -1.37
N ALA A 81 -12.96 0.65 -0.26
CA ALA A 81 -13.54 1.93 0.12
C ALA A 81 -12.44 2.94 0.47
N VAL A 82 -12.62 4.19 0.07
CA VAL A 82 -11.78 5.29 0.55
C VAL A 82 -12.07 5.45 2.04
N THR A 83 -11.21 4.88 2.89
CA THR A 83 -11.29 5.10 4.33
C THR A 83 -10.85 6.53 4.59
N ALA A 84 -11.78 7.33 5.13
CA ALA A 84 -11.55 8.70 5.59
C ALA A 84 -10.96 8.70 7.01
#